data_AF-A0A7Y8MN72-F1
#
_entry.id   AF-A0A7Y8MN72-F1
#
_cell.length_a   1.000
_cell.length_b   1.000
_cell.length_c   1.000
_cell.angle_alpha   90.00
_cell.angle_beta   90.00
_cell.angle_gamma   90.00
#
_symmetry.space_group_name_H-M   'P 1'
#
loop_
_entity.id
_entity.type
_entity.pdbx_description
1 polymer ?
#
loop_
_entity_poly.entity_id
_entity_poly.type
_entity_poly.pdbx_seq_one_letter_code
_entity_poly.pdbx_strand_id
1 'polypeptide(L)'
;MNAPANFTDYKVADLALADWGRKEIRIAETEMPGLMAIREEYAQSKPLKGARITGSLHMTIQTAVLIETLQALGAEVRWASCNIYSTQDHAAAAIAAVGVPVFAYKGESLEDY
;
A
#
# COMPACT_ATOMS: atom_id res chain seq x y z
N MET A 1 -10.95 3.64 -4.67
CA MET A 1 -11.64 2.41 -5.10
C MET A 1 -11.83 1.57 -3.85
N ASN A 2 -13.02 1.02 -3.61
CA ASN A 2 -13.23 0.08 -2.50
C ASN A 2 -12.77 -1.32 -2.95
N ALA A 3 -12.26 -2.14 -2.04
CA ALA A 3 -11.95 -3.54 -2.34
C ALA A 3 -13.18 -4.26 -2.94
N PRO A 4 -12.99 -5.24 -3.84
CA PRO A 4 -14.08 -6.08 -4.32
C PRO A 4 -14.76 -6.79 -3.14
N ALA A 5 -16.07 -7.03 -3.25
CA ALA A 5 -16.82 -7.76 -2.23
C ALA A 5 -16.13 -9.12 -1.98
N ASN A 6 -15.72 -9.37 -0.73
CA ASN A 6 -14.98 -10.55 -0.27
C ASN A 6 -13.50 -10.64 -0.68
N PHE A 7 -12.80 -9.50 -0.82
CA PHE A 7 -11.33 -9.53 -0.87
C PHE A 7 -10.76 -10.10 0.44
N THR A 8 -10.01 -11.20 0.37
CA THR A 8 -9.40 -11.88 1.54
C THR A 8 -7.91 -12.18 1.35
N ASP A 9 -7.31 -11.72 0.25
CA ASP A 9 -5.91 -11.99 -0.10
C ASP A 9 -4.99 -10.95 0.55
N TYR A 10 -4.99 -10.93 1.89
CA TYR A 10 -4.15 -10.06 2.71
C TYR A 10 -3.95 -10.67 4.11
N LYS A 11 -2.92 -10.22 4.81
CA LYS A 11 -2.70 -10.50 6.24
C LYS A 11 -2.17 -9.23 6.90
N VAL A 12 -3.04 -8.56 7.66
CA VAL A 12 -2.73 -7.33 8.40
C VAL A 12 -3.22 -7.47 9.84
N ALA A 13 -2.74 -6.63 10.76
CA ALA A 13 -3.11 -6.73 12.18
C ALA A 13 -4.61 -6.50 12.43
N ASP A 14 -5.15 -5.41 11.89
CA ASP A 14 -6.55 -5.01 12.10
C ASP A 14 -7.06 -4.15 10.94
N LEU A 15 -8.05 -4.65 10.19
CA LEU A 15 -8.63 -3.93 9.06
C LEU A 15 -9.47 -2.71 9.50
N ALA A 16 -9.93 -2.66 10.75
CA ALA A 16 -10.69 -1.52 11.28
C ALA A 16 -9.86 -0.22 11.32
N LEU A 17 -8.53 -0.32 11.22
CA LEU A 17 -7.61 0.81 11.16
C LEU A 17 -7.56 1.52 9.80
N ALA A 18 -8.24 0.97 8.77
CA ALA A 18 -8.16 1.47 7.40
C ALA A 18 -8.56 2.94 7.25
N ASP A 19 -9.60 3.39 7.96
CA ASP A 19 -10.05 4.79 7.90
C ASP A 19 -9.04 5.77 8.49
N TRP A 20 -8.32 5.36 9.54
CA TRP A 20 -7.22 6.13 10.09
C TRP A 20 -6.05 6.17 9.12
N GLY A 21 -5.64 5.03 8.58
CA GLY A 21 -4.56 4.98 7.59
C GLY A 21 -4.86 5.81 6.35
N ARG A 22 -6.12 5.80 5.89
CA ARG A 22 -6.54 6.65 4.77
C ARG A 22 -6.44 8.14 5.07
N LYS A 23 -6.72 8.57 6.31
CA LYS A 23 -6.52 9.97 6.73
C LYS A 23 -5.04 10.34 6.68
N GLU A 24 -4.16 9.49 7.19
CA GLU A 24 -2.72 9.75 7.20
C GLU A 24 -2.09 9.69 5.81
N ILE A 25 -2.53 8.77 4.94
CA ILE A 25 -2.10 8.72 3.53
C ILE A 25 -2.40 10.05 2.83
N ARG A 26 -3.60 10.62 3.02
CA ARG A 26 -3.95 11.94 2.43
C ARG A 26 -3.06 13.07 2.94
N ILE A 27 -2.63 13.02 4.20
CA ILE A 27 -1.66 13.99 4.73
C ILE A 27 -0.29 13.76 4.10
N ALA A 28 0.16 12.50 3.99
CA ALA A 28 1.44 12.19 3.36
C ALA A 28 1.50 12.57 1.87
N GLU A 29 0.39 12.49 1.14
CA GLU A 29 0.32 12.96 -0.25
C GLU A 29 0.70 14.45 -0.38
N THR A 30 0.37 15.30 0.61
CA THR A 30 0.77 16.73 0.58
C THR A 30 2.27 16.93 0.83
N GLU A 31 2.92 16.00 1.52
CA GLU A 31 4.35 16.02 1.85
C GLU A 31 5.21 15.22 0.86
N MET A 32 4.61 14.61 -0.17
CA MET A 32 5.30 13.79 -1.18
C MET A 32 5.08 14.31 -2.61
N PRO A 33 5.40 15.59 -2.89
CA PRO A 33 5.08 16.23 -4.18
C PRO A 33 5.71 15.53 -5.38
N GLY A 34 6.89 14.91 -5.21
CA GLY A 34 7.53 14.15 -6.29
C GLY A 34 6.72 12.95 -6.76
N LEU A 35 6.14 12.16 -5.83
CA LEU A 35 5.27 11.04 -6.20
C LEU A 35 3.95 11.52 -6.80
N MET A 36 3.41 12.64 -6.31
CA MET A 36 2.16 13.19 -6.84
C MET A 36 2.34 13.75 -8.25
N ALA A 37 3.46 14.41 -8.53
CA ALA A 37 3.81 14.85 -9.89
C ALA A 37 3.97 13.66 -10.85
N ILE A 38 4.67 12.60 -10.44
CA ILE A 38 4.79 11.36 -11.24
C ILE A 38 3.40 10.76 -11.53
N ARG A 39 2.53 10.73 -10.52
CA ARG A 39 1.18 10.22 -10.66
C ARG A 39 0.38 11.04 -11.68
N GLU A 40 0.43 12.37 -11.58
CA GLU A 40 -0.25 13.27 -12.51
C GLU A 40 0.26 13.13 -13.95
N GLU A 41 1.59 13.11 -14.13
CA GLU A 41 2.23 13.04 -15.45
C GLU A 41 1.96 11.72 -16.19
N TYR A 42 1.99 10.59 -15.47
CA TYR A 42 1.99 9.26 -16.10
C TYR A 42 0.71 8.44 -15.89
N ALA A 43 -0.27 8.92 -15.10
CA ALA A 43 -1.50 8.16 -14.86
C ALA A 43 -2.31 7.89 -16.14
N GLN A 44 -2.27 8.79 -17.14
CA GLN A 44 -3.01 8.59 -18.39
C GLN A 44 -2.35 7.57 -19.31
N SER A 45 -1.02 7.61 -19.43
CA SER A 45 -0.26 6.69 -20.29
C SER A 45 -0.14 5.28 -19.71
N LYS A 46 -0.37 5.12 -18.39
CA LYS A 46 -0.33 3.84 -17.67
C LYS A 46 0.93 3.02 -18.03
N PRO A 47 2.14 3.58 -17.84
CA PRO A 47 3.38 2.95 -18.33
C PRO A 47 3.67 1.60 -17.67
N LEU A 48 3.08 1.32 -16.51
CA LEU A 48 3.22 0.04 -15.80
C LEU A 48 2.07 -0.94 -16.09
N LYS A 49 1.21 -0.67 -17.08
CA LYS A 49 0.13 -1.59 -17.44
C LYS A 49 0.68 -2.98 -17.78
N GLY A 50 0.18 -3.99 -17.07
CA GLY A 50 0.61 -5.38 -17.22
C GLY A 50 1.85 -5.76 -16.41
N ALA A 51 2.49 -4.79 -15.73
CA ALA A 51 3.55 -5.09 -14.77
C ALA A 51 2.95 -5.68 -13.50
N ARG A 52 3.62 -6.70 -12.96
CA ARG A 52 3.30 -7.34 -11.68
C ARG A 52 4.47 -7.11 -10.73
N ILE A 53 4.25 -6.33 -9.68
CA ILE A 53 5.29 -5.84 -8.78
C ILE A 53 5.07 -6.44 -7.39
N THR A 54 6.08 -7.15 -6.88
CA THR A 54 6.17 -7.52 -5.46
C THR A 54 7.13 -6.56 -4.77
N GLY A 55 6.69 -5.87 -3.72
CA GLY A 55 7.52 -4.99 -2.92
C GLY A 55 7.79 -5.52 -1.52
N SER A 56 8.99 -5.23 -1.01
CA SER A 56 9.45 -5.56 0.34
C SER A 56 10.16 -4.35 0.96
N LEU A 57 9.50 -3.19 0.96
CA LEU A 57 9.94 -2.03 1.74
C LEU A 57 9.13 -1.96 3.03
N HIS A 58 9.57 -1.18 4.02
CA HIS A 58 8.79 -0.95 5.23
C HIS A 58 7.36 -0.56 4.91
N MET A 59 6.38 -1.26 5.49
CA MET A 59 4.96 -1.01 5.23
C MET A 59 4.46 0.20 6.04
N THR A 60 4.88 1.39 5.63
CA THR A 60 4.55 2.68 6.26
C THR A 60 3.52 3.46 5.44
N ILE A 61 3.09 4.60 5.97
CA ILE A 61 2.24 5.57 5.26
C ILE A 61 2.90 6.09 3.98
N GLN A 62 4.21 6.33 4.00
CA GLN A 62 4.93 6.80 2.80
C GLN A 62 4.99 5.71 1.72
N THR A 63 5.21 4.46 2.12
CA THR A 63 5.16 3.32 1.20
C THR A 63 3.74 3.10 0.66
N ALA A 64 2.70 3.37 1.43
CA ALA A 64 1.33 3.34 0.93
C ALA A 64 1.12 4.34 -0.23
N VAL A 65 1.67 5.56 -0.14
CA VAL A 65 1.64 6.54 -1.26
C VAL A 65 2.38 6.01 -2.48
N LEU A 66 3.54 5.36 -2.29
CA LEU A 66 4.29 4.70 -3.38
C LEU A 66 3.47 3.59 -4.05
N ILE A 67 2.87 2.69 -3.27
CA ILE A 67 2.03 1.58 -3.76
C ILE A 67 0.89 2.12 -4.63
N GLU A 68 0.17 3.13 -4.13
CA GLU A 68 -0.95 3.73 -4.86
C GLU A 68 -0.49 4.46 -6.11
N THR A 69 0.72 5.02 -6.12
CA THR A 69 1.32 5.58 -7.33
C THR A 69 1.62 4.48 -8.35
N LEU A 70 2.23 3.36 -7.97
CA LEU A 70 2.46 2.23 -8.87
C LEU A 70 1.15 1.71 -9.49
N GLN A 71 0.09 1.58 -8.69
CA GLN A 71 -1.23 1.20 -9.19
C GLN A 71 -1.83 2.26 -10.11
N ALA A 72 -1.70 3.54 -9.76
CA ALA A 72 -2.15 4.64 -10.61
C ALA A 72 -1.41 4.66 -11.95
N LEU A 73 -0.17 4.16 -12.02
CA LEU A 73 0.58 3.97 -13.26
C LEU A 73 0.27 2.65 -13.99
N GLY A 74 -0.62 1.82 -13.45
CA GLY A 74 -1.17 0.62 -14.11
C GLY A 74 -0.63 -0.72 -13.63
N ALA A 75 0.22 -0.75 -12.59
CA ALA A 75 0.78 -2.00 -12.07
C ALA A 75 -0.23 -2.79 -11.22
N GLU A 76 -0.12 -4.11 -11.25
CA GLU A 76 -0.63 -5.00 -10.21
C GLU A 76 0.43 -5.13 -9.11
N VAL A 77 0.05 -4.88 -7.85
CA VAL A 77 0.99 -4.79 -6.73
C VAL A 77 0.65 -5.81 -5.64
N ARG A 78 1.67 -6.47 -5.10
CA ARG A 78 1.62 -7.22 -3.83
C ARG A 78 2.73 -6.72 -2.92
N TRP A 79 2.50 -6.68 -1.61
CA TRP A 79 3.47 -6.10 -0.69
C TRP A 79 3.66 -6.91 0.59
N ALA A 80 4.90 -6.95 1.08
CA ALA A 80 5.27 -7.39 2.41
C ALA A 80 6.22 -6.34 3.03
N SER A 81 6.39 -6.36 4.34
CA SER A 81 7.39 -5.52 5.01
C SER A 81 8.78 -6.16 4.92
N CYS A 82 9.86 -5.39 4.97
CA CYS A 82 11.24 -5.94 5.11
C CYS A 82 11.78 -5.89 6.54
N ASN A 83 10.93 -5.55 7.51
CA ASN A 83 11.31 -5.54 8.91
C ASN A 83 10.10 -5.74 9.81
N ILE A 84 10.22 -6.72 10.69
CA ILE A 84 9.18 -7.19 11.62
C ILE A 84 8.60 -6.11 12.54
N TYR A 85 9.26 -4.96 12.73
CA TYR A 85 8.79 -3.87 13.60
C TYR A 85 8.42 -2.58 12.87
N SER A 86 8.64 -2.53 11.56
CA SER A 86 8.55 -1.29 10.78
C SER A 86 7.15 -0.98 10.26
N THR A 87 6.26 -1.99 10.21
CA THR A 87 4.90 -1.83 9.72
C THR A 87 4.13 -0.82 10.56
N GLN A 88 3.45 0.11 9.89
CA GLN A 88 2.40 0.91 10.48
C GLN A 88 1.07 0.24 10.14
N ASP A 89 0.44 -0.41 11.12
CA ASP A 89 -0.71 -1.30 10.85
C ASP A 89 -1.90 -0.59 10.19
N HIS A 90 -2.11 0.69 10.50
CA HIS A 90 -3.13 1.51 9.85
C HIS A 90 -2.80 1.77 8.36
N ALA A 91 -1.52 1.92 7.99
CA ALA A 91 -1.10 2.00 6.59
C ALA A 91 -1.37 0.68 5.84
N ALA A 92 -0.97 -0.44 6.45
CA ALA A 92 -1.21 -1.78 5.89
C ALA A 92 -2.71 -2.04 5.71
N ALA A 93 -3.53 -1.72 6.71
CA ALA A 93 -4.98 -1.84 6.67
C ALA A 93 -5.61 -0.97 5.57
N ALA A 94 -5.17 0.28 5.42
CA ALA A 94 -5.72 1.19 4.41
C ALA A 94 -5.42 0.74 2.98
N ILE A 95 -4.26 0.11 2.75
CA ILE A 95 -3.90 -0.47 1.45
C ILE A 95 -4.65 -1.78 1.20
N ALA A 96 -4.76 -2.67 2.20
CA ALA A 96 -5.54 -3.89 2.10
C ALA A 96 -7.04 -3.61 1.82
N ALA A 97 -7.62 -2.59 2.48
CA ALA A 97 -9.03 -2.22 2.34
C ALA A 97 -9.42 -1.68 0.94
N VAL A 98 -8.43 -1.28 0.12
CA VAL A 98 -8.66 -0.90 -1.29
C VAL A 98 -8.37 -2.05 -2.27
N GLY A 99 -8.14 -3.26 -1.77
CA GLY A 99 -8.00 -4.48 -2.57
C GLY A 99 -6.57 -4.79 -3.00
N VAL A 100 -5.56 -4.22 -2.35
CA VAL A 100 -4.15 -4.54 -2.60
C VAL A 100 -3.70 -5.65 -1.66
N PRO A 101 -3.11 -6.75 -2.16
CA PRO A 101 -2.54 -7.79 -1.32
C PRO A 101 -1.37 -7.27 -0.48
N VAL A 102 -1.58 -7.16 0.83
CA VAL A 102 -0.56 -6.77 1.81
C VAL A 102 -0.46 -7.84 2.88
N PHE A 103 0.75 -8.32 3.12
CA PHE A 103 1.10 -9.31 4.12
C PHE A 103 2.13 -8.67 5.05
N ALA A 104 1.63 -7.86 5.98
CA ALA A 104 2.46 -7.09 6.87
C ALA A 104 1.68 -6.71 8.13
N TYR A 105 2.26 -6.95 9.31
CA TYR A 105 1.83 -6.39 10.58
C TYR A 105 3.03 -6.09 11.48
N LYS A 106 2.83 -5.19 12.44
CA LYS A 106 3.88 -4.85 13.39
C LYS A 106 4.04 -5.97 14.44
N GLY A 107 5.28 -6.36 14.69
CA GLY A 107 5.62 -7.41 15.65
C GLY A 107 5.46 -8.82 15.10
N GLU A 108 5.69 -9.01 13.79
CA GLU A 108 5.80 -10.34 13.17
C GLU A 108 6.83 -11.22 13.89
N SER A 109 6.54 -12.53 13.96
CA SER A 109 7.57 -13.52 14.24
C SER A 109 8.48 -13.71 13.02
N LEU A 110 9.65 -14.33 13.20
CA LEU A 110 10.52 -14.68 12.06
C LEU A 110 9.94 -15.80 11.18
N GLU A 111 8.90 -16.50 11.62
CA GLU A 111 8.20 -17.50 10.80
C GLU A 111 7.11 -16.85 9.96
N ASP A 112 6.46 -15.81 10.49
CA ASP A 112 5.49 -15.02 9.73
C ASP A 112 6.14 -14.14 8.65
N TYR A 113 7.40 -13.73 8.89
CA TYR A 113 8.24 -12.91 8.00
C TYR A 113 8.94 -13.74 6.91
#